data_AF-A0A5B6Z3Q8-F1
#
_entry.id   AF-A0A5B6Z3Q8-F1
#
_cell.length_a   1.000
_cell.length_b   1.000
_cell.length_c   1.000
_cell.angle_alpha   90.00
_cell.angle_beta   90.00
_cell.angle_gamma   90.00
#
_symmetry.space_group_name_H-M   'P 1'
#
loop_
_entity.id
_entity.type
_entity.pdbx_description
1 polymer ?
#
loop_
_entity_poly.entity_id
_entity_poly.type
_entity_poly.pdbx_seq_one_letter_code
_entity_poly.pdbx_strand_id
1 'polypeptide(L)'
;ICKEIAKRRRLRVHSIIDALHMNCNPTRVKSKINLPKLQITSKDCNVADMQKENNATFCITVTIVESSRNSCVQLETLRDMVIPFLLGTVIKGFLEFKKVNILWKDQPNVSRSLKGSFGELYLRVHMSENCDRTKFWSILVDNSLQIKDVIDWEQSHPDDIHDMSSAYGIDLAYKYFLSSLKSAISDTGKTILPEHLLLAADCLSATGEFVALNAKGLAQQRKHTSVSSPFTQACFSNPGDCFIKAAKVGVVDDLQGSLDALSWGTVPTMGTGGRFDILYSGKGHELAKPEDIYNLLGSHISSSHEQNVKVKVPDGYDHISNKCCAQPLCTYGDIATKGRKNLEIPFTKLRSVFSLKDVLRLDRELKYMLRRYPINHGLSDVDKSIAMMALFFHPRRNEKIGIGFQEIKVGFHSEHENSRCFLLVRKDGTIEDFSYRKCVLRALEIIAPRRAKTYEARWLKGDKFSVVWSHQTTGDGIADYK
;
A
#
# COMPACT_ATOMS: atom_id res chain seq x y z
N ILE A 1 14.23 -10.39 46.44
CA ILE A 1 14.82 -10.34 45.07
C ILE A 1 16.23 -10.89 45.11
N CYS A 2 16.60 -11.84 44.24
CA CYS A 2 17.95 -12.41 44.16
C CYS A 2 18.97 -11.37 43.61
N LYS A 3 20.07 -11.11 44.34
CA LYS A 3 21.10 -10.14 43.93
C LYS A 3 21.73 -10.49 42.58
N GLU A 4 21.95 -11.77 42.29
CA GLU A 4 22.50 -12.23 41.01
C GLU A 4 21.58 -11.92 39.82
N ILE A 5 20.27 -12.14 39.97
CA ILE A 5 19.28 -11.83 38.92
C ILE A 5 19.22 -10.31 38.68
N ALA A 6 19.23 -9.52 39.76
CA ALA A 6 19.27 -8.06 39.66
C ALA A 6 20.54 -7.58 38.94
N LYS A 7 21.70 -8.14 39.27
CA LYS A 7 23.00 -7.82 38.65
C LYS A 7 23.01 -8.19 37.15
N ARG A 8 22.58 -9.40 36.78
CA ARG A 8 22.45 -9.83 35.38
C ARG A 8 21.55 -8.90 34.57
N ARG A 9 20.43 -8.45 35.16
CA ARG A 9 19.49 -7.52 34.51
C ARG A 9 19.91 -6.04 34.61
N ARG A 10 21.07 -5.74 35.21
CA ARG A 10 21.56 -4.39 35.47
C ARG A 10 20.53 -3.52 36.20
N LEU A 11 19.88 -4.10 37.21
CA LEU A 11 18.92 -3.42 38.09
C LEU A 11 19.60 -3.09 39.41
N ARG A 12 19.55 -1.81 39.81
CA ARG A 12 20.01 -1.34 41.13
C ARG A 12 18.81 -1.27 42.06
N VAL A 13 19.01 -1.55 43.35
CA VAL A 13 17.94 -1.51 44.38
C VAL A 13 17.24 -0.14 44.39
N HIS A 14 18.02 0.94 44.33
CA HIS A 14 17.52 2.31 44.26
C HIS A 14 16.60 2.52 43.06
N SER A 15 16.98 2.06 41.86
CA SER A 15 16.14 2.19 40.66
C SER A 15 14.81 1.45 40.76
N ILE A 16 14.75 0.34 41.51
CA ILE A 16 13.49 -0.39 41.77
C ILE A 16 12.60 0.43 42.72
N ILE A 17 13.19 0.97 43.79
CA ILE A 17 12.47 1.82 44.75
C ILE A 17 11.95 3.08 44.06
N ASP A 18 12.77 3.74 43.25
CA ASP A 18 12.39 4.95 42.51
C ASP A 18 11.23 4.66 41.53
N ALA A 19 11.29 3.54 40.81
CA ALA A 19 10.22 3.13 39.90
C ALA A 19 8.90 2.87 40.66
N LEU A 20 8.96 2.20 41.81
CA LEU A 20 7.79 1.97 42.65
C LEU A 20 7.23 3.29 43.21
N HIS A 21 8.07 4.21 43.70
CA HIS A 21 7.62 5.52 44.18
C HIS A 21 7.01 6.36 43.06
N MET A 22 7.60 6.36 41.87
CA MET A 22 7.08 7.08 40.71
C MET A 22 5.70 6.55 40.29
N ASN A 23 5.48 5.23 40.43
CA ASN A 23 4.19 4.64 40.10
C ASN A 23 3.14 4.88 41.21
N CYS A 24 3.56 4.91 42.48
CA CYS A 24 2.67 5.21 43.62
C CYS A 24 2.30 6.69 43.77
N ASN A 25 2.98 7.61 43.08
CA ASN A 25 2.69 9.05 43.17
C ASN A 25 1.50 9.44 42.25
N PRO A 26 0.45 10.09 42.78
CA PRO A 26 -0.79 10.36 42.06
C PRO A 26 -0.68 11.44 40.95
N THR A 27 0.49 12.04 40.74
CA THR A 27 0.68 13.14 39.79
C THR A 27 0.73 12.70 38.31
N ARG A 28 0.81 11.41 38.00
CA ARG A 28 0.73 10.90 36.61
C ARG A 28 -0.68 10.38 36.26
N VAL A 29 -1.51 11.30 35.81
CA VAL A 29 -2.67 11.32 34.86
C VAL A 29 -3.32 10.02 34.30
N LYS A 30 -2.89 8.77 34.56
CA LYS A 30 -3.46 7.57 33.90
C LYS A 30 -4.18 6.55 34.79
N SER A 31 -4.09 6.60 36.11
CA SER A 31 -4.79 5.64 36.99
C SER A 31 -5.72 6.35 37.97
N LYS A 32 -7.04 6.19 37.77
CA LYS A 32 -8.11 6.61 38.70
C LYS A 32 -8.15 5.80 40.01
N ILE A 33 -7.04 5.20 40.42
CA ILE A 33 -6.96 4.31 41.58
C ILE A 33 -6.36 5.09 42.74
N ASN A 34 -7.18 5.39 43.75
CA ASN A 34 -6.73 6.00 45.00
C ASN A 34 -6.00 4.94 45.83
N LEU A 35 -4.67 4.89 45.74
CA LEU A 35 -3.85 4.04 46.58
C LEU A 35 -3.65 4.69 47.97
N PRO A 36 -3.63 3.90 49.05
CA PRO A 36 -3.29 4.40 50.38
C PRO A 36 -1.84 4.90 50.39
N LYS A 37 -1.48 5.76 51.34
CA LYS A 37 -0.11 6.29 51.43
C LYS A 37 0.88 5.15 51.75
N LEU A 38 1.76 4.84 50.80
CA LEU A 38 2.76 3.76 50.92
C LEU A 38 4.15 4.34 51.24
N GLN A 39 4.84 3.71 52.20
CA GLN A 39 6.26 3.90 52.46
C GLN A 39 7.02 2.67 51.98
N ILE A 40 8.00 2.86 51.10
CA ILE A 40 8.77 1.78 50.46
C ILE A 40 10.20 1.88 50.96
N THR A 41 10.72 0.79 51.51
CA THR A 41 12.10 0.71 52.02
C THR A 41 12.74 -0.59 51.56
N SER A 42 14.08 -0.64 51.50
CA SER A 42 14.80 -1.89 51.33
C SER A 42 15.50 -2.27 52.63
N LYS A 43 15.33 -3.54 53.02
CA LYS A 43 16.04 -4.18 54.12
C LYS A 43 16.57 -5.53 53.64
N ASP A 44 17.66 -6.01 54.23
CA ASP A 44 18.10 -7.38 54.01
C ASP A 44 17.01 -8.34 54.56
N CYS A 45 16.74 -9.42 53.83
CA CYS A 45 15.65 -10.33 54.18
C CYS A 45 15.96 -11.04 55.51
N ASN A 46 15.02 -11.03 56.46
CA ASN A 46 15.18 -11.80 57.70
C ASN A 46 15.20 -13.30 57.38
N VAL A 47 16.18 -13.99 57.97
CA VAL A 47 16.67 -15.34 57.63
C VAL A 47 15.68 -16.49 57.98
N ALA A 48 14.43 -16.20 58.32
CA ALA A 48 13.51 -17.22 58.86
C ALA A 48 12.94 -18.21 57.81
N ASP A 49 12.84 -17.84 56.53
CA ASP A 49 12.09 -18.65 55.54
C ASP A 49 12.89 -19.21 54.35
N MET A 50 14.22 -19.05 54.29
CA MET A 50 15.01 -19.51 53.15
C MET A 50 15.76 -20.80 53.47
N GLN A 51 15.09 -21.94 53.34
CA GLN A 51 15.79 -23.21 53.17
C GLN A 51 16.55 -23.17 51.84
N LYS A 52 17.89 -23.20 51.94
CA LYS A 52 18.87 -23.54 50.90
C LYS A 52 18.80 -22.72 49.59
N GLU A 53 19.62 -21.67 49.52
CA GLU A 53 20.58 -21.45 48.43
C GLU A 53 21.41 -20.18 48.71
N ASN A 54 22.71 -20.24 48.43
CA ASN A 54 23.74 -19.23 48.72
C ASN A 54 23.58 -17.87 48.00
N ASN A 55 22.37 -17.49 47.61
CA ASN A 55 22.11 -16.27 46.88
C ASN A 55 21.62 -15.20 47.84
N ALA A 56 22.49 -14.24 48.19
CA ALA A 56 22.10 -13.08 48.99
C ALA A 56 20.88 -12.38 48.34
N THR A 57 19.76 -12.39 49.04
CA THR A 57 18.50 -11.75 48.62
C THR A 57 18.36 -10.41 49.34
N PHE A 58 17.77 -9.41 48.68
CA PHE A 58 17.30 -8.19 49.35
C PHE A 58 15.79 -8.11 49.26
N CYS A 59 15.16 -7.59 50.30
CA CYS A 59 13.72 -7.45 50.43
C CYS A 59 13.32 -5.98 50.23
N ILE A 60 12.19 -5.77 49.57
CA ILE A 60 11.53 -4.47 49.48
C ILE A 60 10.34 -4.56 50.42
N THR A 61 10.34 -3.75 51.46
CA THR A 61 9.28 -3.67 52.45
C THR A 61 8.41 -2.47 52.11
N VAL A 62 7.12 -2.73 51.91
CA VAL A 62 6.10 -1.71 51.69
C VAL A 62 5.20 -1.64 52.93
N THR A 63 5.10 -0.48 53.54
CA THR A 63 4.25 -0.22 54.71
C THR A 63 3.18 0.81 54.37
N ILE A 64 1.93 0.53 54.73
CA ILE A 64 0.84 1.51 54.64
C ILE A 64 0.96 2.46 55.83
N VAL A 65 0.98 3.76 55.56
CA VAL A 65 1.15 4.81 56.57
C VAL A 65 -0.19 5.20 57.23
N GLU A 66 -1.32 4.79 56.66
CA GLU A 66 -2.66 5.09 57.20
C GLU A 66 -3.13 4.10 58.29
N SER A 67 -3.38 4.65 59.47
CA SER A 67 -3.91 3.97 60.65
C SER A 67 -5.44 3.99 60.67
N SER A 68 -6.10 3.15 59.87
CA SER A 68 -7.54 2.88 60.07
C SER A 68 -7.73 1.66 60.99
N ARG A 69 -8.76 1.67 61.85
CA ARG A 69 -8.97 0.65 62.90
C ARG A 69 -9.48 -0.71 62.42
N ASN A 70 -9.67 -0.91 61.11
CA ASN A 70 -10.23 -2.14 60.54
C ASN A 70 -9.17 -2.92 59.75
N SER A 71 -8.52 -3.88 60.40
CA SER A 71 -7.46 -4.73 59.83
C SER A 71 -7.92 -5.60 58.66
N CYS A 72 -9.19 -6.04 58.65
CA CYS A 72 -9.73 -6.90 57.59
C CYS A 72 -9.80 -6.16 56.23
N VAL A 73 -10.34 -4.94 56.22
CA VAL A 73 -10.45 -4.09 55.02
C VAL A 73 -9.08 -3.70 54.47
N GLN A 74 -8.07 -3.57 55.34
CA GLN A 74 -6.68 -3.30 54.94
C GLN A 74 -6.03 -4.49 54.25
N LEU A 75 -6.30 -5.72 54.70
CA LEU A 75 -5.76 -6.94 54.07
C LEU A 75 -6.36 -7.20 52.68
N GLU A 76 -7.68 -7.00 52.52
CA GLU A 76 -8.33 -7.09 51.22
C GLU A 76 -7.83 -6.02 50.26
N THR A 77 -7.69 -4.78 50.73
CA THR A 77 -7.09 -3.68 49.96
C THR A 77 -5.65 -3.98 49.54
N LEU A 78 -4.85 -4.57 50.45
CA LEU A 78 -3.49 -5.00 50.14
C LEU A 78 -3.47 -6.10 49.07
N ARG A 79 -4.28 -7.14 49.24
CA ARG A 79 -4.32 -8.31 48.35
C ARG A 79 -4.84 -7.96 46.96
N ASP A 80 -5.92 -7.20 46.89
CA ASP A 80 -6.70 -7.04 45.66
C ASP A 80 -6.35 -5.75 44.90
N MET A 81 -5.76 -4.75 45.57
CA MET A 81 -5.31 -3.50 44.91
C MET A 81 -3.80 -3.27 44.98
N VAL A 82 -3.22 -3.23 46.19
CA VAL A 82 -1.83 -2.77 46.35
C VAL A 82 -0.83 -3.77 45.77
N ILE A 83 -0.97 -5.06 46.07
CA ILE A 83 -0.06 -6.10 45.57
C ILE A 83 -0.10 -6.18 44.03
N PRO A 84 -1.26 -6.31 43.36
CA PRO A 84 -1.32 -6.31 41.89
C PRO A 84 -0.73 -5.04 41.28
N PHE A 85 -0.98 -3.88 41.89
CA PHE A 85 -0.43 -2.60 41.44
C PHE A 85 1.10 -2.56 41.49
N LEU A 86 1.69 -2.96 42.63
CA LEU A 86 3.14 -3.00 42.80
C LEU A 86 3.79 -4.01 41.85
N LEU A 87 3.18 -5.19 41.70
CA LEU A 87 3.67 -6.24 40.79
C LEU A 87 3.58 -5.83 39.31
N GLY A 88 2.61 -4.98 38.95
CA GLY A 88 2.47 -4.40 37.61
C GLY A 88 3.42 -3.26 37.31
N THR A 89 4.27 -2.84 38.27
CA THR A 89 5.16 -1.70 38.07
C THR A 89 6.31 -2.03 37.12
N VAL A 90 6.46 -1.22 36.07
CA VAL A 90 7.58 -1.33 35.12
C VAL A 90 8.84 -0.74 35.74
N ILE A 91 9.77 -1.61 36.14
CA ILE A 91 11.07 -1.20 36.69
C ILE A 91 12.02 -0.70 35.58
N LYS A 92 12.00 -1.37 34.42
CA LYS A 92 12.88 -1.05 33.29
C LYS A 92 12.26 -1.55 31.99
N GLY A 93 12.37 -0.75 30.93
CA GLY A 93 11.76 -1.03 29.62
C GLY A 93 10.41 -0.33 29.48
N PHE A 94 9.55 -0.90 28.63
CA PHE A 94 8.27 -0.32 28.24
C PHE A 94 7.15 -1.30 28.54
N LEU A 95 6.00 -0.81 29.02
CA LEU A 95 4.84 -1.63 29.38
C LEU A 95 4.24 -2.33 28.15
N GLU A 96 4.40 -1.69 27.01
CA GLU A 96 3.90 -2.09 25.71
C GLU A 96 4.65 -3.30 25.13
N PHE A 97 5.84 -3.65 25.65
CA PHE A 97 6.64 -4.76 25.17
C PHE A 97 6.60 -5.93 26.16
N LYS A 98 6.12 -7.09 25.71
CA LYS A 98 6.05 -8.33 26.50
C LYS A 98 7.40 -9.04 26.55
N LYS A 99 8.09 -9.14 25.40
CA LYS A 99 9.35 -9.87 25.25
C LYS A 99 10.14 -9.35 24.06
N VAL A 100 11.47 -9.36 24.13
CA VAL A 100 12.35 -9.16 22.97
C VAL A 100 13.29 -10.35 22.86
N ASN A 101 13.33 -10.97 21.68
CA ASN A 101 14.26 -12.05 21.36
C ASN A 101 15.34 -11.52 20.42
N ILE A 102 16.57 -11.99 20.61
CA ILE A 102 17.67 -11.79 19.67
C ILE A 102 17.78 -13.10 18.88
N LEU A 103 17.61 -13.01 17.57
CA LEU A 103 17.57 -14.15 16.66
C LEU A 103 18.60 -13.97 15.54
N TRP A 104 19.02 -15.08 14.95
CA TRP A 104 19.95 -15.12 13.83
C TRP A 104 19.21 -15.52 12.56
N LYS A 105 19.41 -14.80 11.47
CA LYS A 105 18.86 -15.11 10.15
C LYS A 105 20.01 -15.34 9.18
N ASP A 106 20.12 -16.57 8.67
CA ASP A 106 21.06 -16.85 7.59
C ASP A 106 20.59 -16.17 6.30
N GLN A 107 21.49 -15.46 5.61
CA GLN A 107 21.19 -14.97 4.27
C GLN A 107 21.23 -16.14 3.28
N PRO A 108 20.31 -16.17 2.29
CA PRO A 108 20.38 -17.15 1.22
C PRO A 108 21.68 -16.95 0.43
N ASN A 109 22.55 -17.98 0.41
CA ASN A 109 23.89 -17.97 -0.18
C ASN A 109 23.96 -17.27 -1.56
N VAL A 110 24.41 -16.02 -1.58
CA VAL A 110 24.86 -15.36 -2.81
C VAL A 110 26.34 -15.71 -2.99
N SER A 111 26.61 -16.66 -3.89
CA SER A 111 27.93 -17.14 -4.33
C SER A 111 28.79 -17.89 -3.29
N ARG A 112 29.27 -19.09 -3.67
CA ARG A 112 30.07 -20.02 -2.85
C ARG A 112 31.55 -19.64 -2.69
N SER A 113 31.94 -18.36 -2.79
CA SER A 113 33.36 -17.99 -2.84
C SER A 113 34.02 -17.66 -1.49
N LEU A 114 33.26 -17.48 -0.40
CA LEU A 114 33.84 -17.31 0.95
C LEU A 114 33.19 -18.24 1.98
N LYS A 115 34.02 -19.06 2.64
CA LYS A 115 33.68 -19.85 3.83
C LYS A 115 33.35 -18.90 4.99
N GLY A 116 32.10 -18.49 5.07
CA GLY A 116 31.54 -17.78 6.22
C GLY A 116 30.02 -17.91 6.18
N SER A 117 29.40 -18.20 7.32
CA SER A 117 27.95 -18.05 7.47
C SER A 117 27.63 -16.56 7.43
N PHE A 118 27.19 -16.06 6.28
CA PHE A 118 26.66 -14.71 6.15
C PHE A 118 25.23 -14.72 6.69
N GLY A 119 25.08 -14.39 7.96
CA GLY A 119 23.79 -14.19 8.58
C GLY A 119 23.79 -12.90 9.38
N GLU A 120 22.59 -12.43 9.72
CA GLU A 120 22.38 -11.19 10.43
C GLU A 120 21.62 -11.45 11.73
N LEU A 121 22.03 -10.74 12.79
CA LEU A 121 21.28 -10.70 14.03
C LEU A 121 20.10 -9.75 13.86
N TYR A 122 18.92 -10.18 14.25
CA TYR A 122 17.73 -9.35 14.26
C TYR A 122 16.99 -9.46 15.60
N LEU A 123 16.24 -8.40 15.93
CA LEU A 123 15.42 -8.34 17.12
C LEU A 123 13.97 -8.67 16.77
N ARG A 124 13.39 -9.66 17.44
CA ARG A 124 11.95 -9.92 17.38
C ARG A 124 11.29 -9.41 18.65
N VAL A 125 10.45 -8.39 18.51
CA VAL A 125 9.72 -7.77 19.61
C VAL A 125 8.30 -8.33 19.66
N HIS A 126 7.91 -8.84 20.82
CA HIS A 126 6.55 -9.27 21.11
C HIS A 126 5.85 -8.19 21.92
N MET A 127 4.78 -7.61 21.35
CA MET A 127 3.97 -6.59 21.99
C MET A 127 3.10 -7.19 23.11
N SER A 128 2.77 -6.37 24.11
CA SER A 128 1.85 -6.69 25.19
C SER A 128 0.40 -6.73 24.71
N GLU A 129 -0.43 -7.56 25.34
CA GLU A 129 -1.85 -7.70 25.04
C GLU A 129 -2.66 -6.43 25.33
N ASN A 130 -2.14 -5.58 26.22
CA ASN A 130 -2.76 -4.31 26.61
C ASN A 130 -2.50 -3.18 25.59
N CYS A 131 -1.68 -3.43 24.57
CA CYS A 131 -1.36 -2.45 23.55
C CYS A 131 -2.45 -2.47 22.46
N ASP A 132 -2.73 -1.30 21.89
CA ASP A 132 -3.63 -1.16 20.75
C ASP A 132 -2.95 -1.71 19.49
N ARG A 133 -3.51 -2.78 18.90
CA ARG A 133 -2.96 -3.46 17.71
C ARG A 133 -2.62 -2.49 16.58
N THR A 134 -3.49 -1.50 16.36
CA THR A 134 -3.32 -0.52 15.28
C THR A 134 -2.11 0.39 15.44
N LYS A 135 -1.50 0.42 16.63
CA LYS A 135 -0.39 1.32 16.99
C LYS A 135 0.89 0.56 17.33
N PHE A 136 0.92 -0.76 17.15
CA PHE A 136 2.08 -1.59 17.50
C PHE A 136 3.37 -1.07 16.88
N TRP A 137 3.34 -0.83 15.57
CA TRP A 137 4.51 -0.36 14.84
C TRP A 137 4.96 1.04 15.28
N SER A 138 4.03 2.00 15.37
CA SER A 138 4.35 3.36 15.83
C SER A 138 4.93 3.39 17.24
N ILE A 139 4.34 2.62 18.17
CA ILE A 139 4.81 2.53 19.56
C ILE A 139 6.20 1.93 19.60
N LEU A 140 6.49 0.92 18.77
CA LEU A 140 7.81 0.32 18.69
C LEU A 140 8.86 1.33 18.22
N VAL A 141 8.57 2.07 17.14
CA VAL A 141 9.45 3.11 16.59
C VAL A 141 9.67 4.24 17.60
N ASP A 142 8.61 4.72 18.26
CA ASP A 142 8.68 5.82 19.23
C ASP A 142 9.48 5.45 20.49
N ASN A 143 9.33 4.23 20.99
CA ASN A 143 10.05 3.77 22.19
C ASN A 143 11.49 3.33 21.90
N SER A 144 11.88 3.18 20.63
CA SER A 144 13.23 2.80 20.21
C SER A 144 14.08 3.98 19.73
N LEU A 145 13.61 5.23 19.92
CA LEU A 145 14.34 6.44 19.51
C LEU A 145 15.78 6.51 20.05
N GLN A 146 16.03 5.99 21.26
CA GLN A 146 17.38 5.99 21.86
C GLN A 146 18.39 5.12 21.13
N ILE A 147 17.92 4.10 20.41
CA ILE A 147 18.76 3.15 19.66
C ILE A 147 18.47 3.22 18.16
N LYS A 148 17.80 4.29 17.71
CA LYS A 148 17.32 4.45 16.35
C LYS A 148 18.44 4.32 15.32
N ASP A 149 19.60 4.89 15.62
CA ASP A 149 20.73 4.93 14.70
C ASP A 149 21.48 3.58 14.60
N VAL A 150 21.19 2.64 15.50
CA VAL A 150 21.80 1.30 15.51
C VAL A 150 20.92 0.28 14.77
N ILE A 151 19.63 0.58 14.61
CA ILE A 151 18.67 -0.31 13.97
C ILE A 151 18.54 0.09 12.50
N ASP A 152 18.68 -0.88 11.60
CA ASP A 152 18.31 -0.71 10.20
C ASP A 152 16.78 -0.72 10.06
N TRP A 153 16.19 0.46 10.05
CA TRP A 153 14.75 0.64 9.89
C TRP A 153 14.25 0.36 8.47
N GLU A 154 15.13 0.43 7.45
CA GLU A 154 14.73 0.14 6.06
C GLU A 154 14.42 -1.35 5.87
N GLN A 155 15.07 -2.21 6.67
CA GLN A 155 14.83 -3.65 6.69
C GLN A 155 13.89 -4.12 7.81
N SER A 156 13.53 -3.24 8.74
CA SER A 156 12.65 -3.58 9.87
C SER A 156 11.17 -3.55 9.47
N HIS A 157 10.40 -4.55 9.88
CA HIS A 157 8.98 -4.63 9.52
C HIS A 157 8.11 -5.31 10.59
N PRO A 158 6.79 -5.01 10.62
CA PRO A 158 5.82 -5.83 11.34
C PRO A 158 5.69 -7.24 10.75
N ASP A 159 5.35 -8.22 11.59
CA ASP A 159 5.05 -9.58 11.13
C ASP A 159 3.63 -9.68 10.53
N ASP A 160 2.68 -8.89 11.03
CA ASP A 160 1.28 -8.87 10.58
C ASP A 160 1.10 -8.03 9.31
N ILE A 161 0.29 -8.54 8.37
CA ILE A 161 0.10 -7.92 7.06
C ILE A 161 -0.66 -6.58 7.13
N HIS A 162 -1.58 -6.43 8.08
CA HIS A 162 -2.35 -5.21 8.27
C HIS A 162 -1.48 -4.12 8.91
N ASP A 163 -0.64 -4.50 9.87
CA ASP A 163 0.36 -3.60 10.44
C ASP A 163 1.37 -3.16 9.38
N MET A 164 1.80 -4.08 8.51
CA MET A 164 2.69 -3.79 7.38
C MET A 164 2.05 -2.80 6.39
N SER A 165 0.77 -3.03 6.04
CA SER A 165 0.01 -2.14 5.16
C SER A 165 -0.18 -0.75 5.79
N SER A 166 -0.39 -0.68 7.10
CA SER A 166 -0.56 0.58 7.82
C SER A 166 0.77 1.35 7.94
N ALA A 167 1.87 0.64 8.15
CA ALA A 167 3.20 1.22 8.32
C ALA A 167 3.80 1.73 6.99
N TYR A 168 3.70 0.93 5.93
CA TYR A 168 4.44 1.17 4.68
C TYR A 168 3.57 1.26 3.42
N GLY A 169 2.27 0.99 3.55
CA GLY A 169 1.32 0.98 2.45
C GLY A 169 1.14 -0.39 1.80
N ILE A 170 0.08 -0.49 0.98
CA ILE A 170 -0.38 -1.75 0.38
C ILE A 170 0.65 -2.40 -0.54
N ASP A 171 1.44 -1.61 -1.29
CA ASP A 171 2.46 -2.14 -2.22
C ASP A 171 3.55 -2.95 -1.52
N LEU A 172 4.03 -2.46 -0.36
CA LEU A 172 5.10 -3.16 0.38
C LEU A 172 4.52 -4.37 1.12
N ALA A 173 3.32 -4.22 1.69
CA ALA A 173 2.58 -5.33 2.26
C ALA A 173 2.34 -6.44 1.23
N TYR A 174 1.95 -6.09 0.01
CA TYR A 174 1.79 -7.03 -1.11
C TYR A 174 3.05 -7.85 -1.39
N LYS A 175 4.20 -7.18 -1.55
CA LYS A 175 5.48 -7.86 -1.81
C LYS A 175 5.89 -8.77 -0.65
N TYR A 176 5.69 -8.30 0.58
CA TYR A 176 5.96 -9.08 1.78
C TYR A 176 5.07 -10.33 1.84
N PHE A 177 3.75 -10.17 1.63
CA PHE A 177 2.81 -11.28 1.59
C PHE A 177 3.19 -12.31 0.53
N LEU A 178 3.52 -11.88 -0.69
CA LEU A 178 3.93 -12.77 -1.77
C LEU A 178 5.19 -13.55 -1.43
N SER A 179 6.19 -12.89 -0.83
CA SER A 179 7.42 -13.55 -0.37
C SER A 179 7.14 -14.56 0.74
N SER A 180 6.30 -14.19 1.71
CA SER A 180 5.90 -15.08 2.80
C SER A 180 5.10 -16.28 2.29
N LEU A 181 4.19 -16.06 1.34
CA LEU A 181 3.39 -17.11 0.72
C LEU A 181 4.28 -18.10 -0.06
N LYS A 182 5.24 -17.57 -0.83
CA LYS A 182 6.24 -18.38 -1.55
C LYS A 182 7.06 -19.24 -0.57
N SER A 183 7.52 -18.67 0.54
CA SER A 183 8.26 -19.40 1.58
C SER A 183 7.40 -20.49 2.23
N ALA A 184 6.17 -20.16 2.63
CA ALA A 184 5.27 -21.12 3.26
C ALA A 184 4.94 -22.29 2.33
N ILE A 185 4.82 -22.04 1.02
CA ILE A 185 4.58 -23.08 0.02
C ILE A 185 5.82 -23.93 -0.22
N SER A 186 7.01 -23.35 -0.27
CA SER A 186 8.24 -24.14 -0.39
C SER A 186 8.41 -25.13 0.76
N ASP A 187 7.97 -24.76 1.96
CA ASP A 187 8.01 -25.65 3.14
C ASP A 187 7.07 -26.85 3.01
N THR A 188 6.03 -26.76 2.18
CA THR A 188 5.14 -27.91 1.88
C THR A 188 5.73 -28.91 0.89
N GLY A 189 6.86 -28.58 0.25
CA GLY A 189 7.49 -29.40 -0.79
C GLY A 189 6.74 -29.44 -2.13
N LYS A 190 5.66 -28.65 -2.28
CA LYS A 190 4.88 -28.58 -3.52
C LYS A 190 5.38 -27.46 -4.42
N THR A 191 5.46 -27.74 -5.72
CA THR A 191 5.74 -26.73 -6.74
C THR A 191 4.42 -26.09 -7.18
N ILE A 192 4.29 -24.79 -6.92
CA ILE A 192 3.17 -23.98 -7.41
C ILE A 192 3.76 -22.90 -8.32
N LEU A 193 3.15 -22.74 -9.50
CA LEU A 193 3.55 -21.73 -10.48
C LEU A 193 3.41 -20.32 -9.87
N PRO A 194 4.40 -19.41 -10.09
CA PRO A 194 4.38 -18.05 -9.53
C PRO A 194 3.10 -17.26 -9.86
N GLU A 195 2.52 -17.48 -11.03
CA GLU A 195 1.31 -16.82 -11.52
C GLU A 195 0.11 -17.08 -10.61
N HIS A 196 0.00 -18.27 -10.02
CA HIS A 196 -1.07 -18.58 -9.07
C HIS A 196 -0.91 -17.82 -7.75
N LEU A 197 0.33 -17.61 -7.31
CA LEU A 197 0.62 -16.87 -6.08
C LEU A 197 0.36 -15.39 -6.26
N LEU A 198 0.75 -14.86 -7.42
CA LEU A 198 0.46 -13.49 -7.84
C LEU A 198 -1.05 -13.25 -7.88
N LEU A 199 -1.80 -14.13 -8.56
CA LEU A 199 -3.26 -14.02 -8.64
C LEU A 199 -3.92 -14.07 -7.25
N ALA A 200 -3.46 -14.94 -6.35
CA ALA A 200 -3.98 -15.01 -4.99
C ALA A 200 -3.69 -13.71 -4.21
N ALA A 201 -2.47 -13.18 -4.29
CA ALA A 201 -2.08 -11.94 -3.63
C ALA A 201 -2.86 -10.73 -4.19
N ASP A 202 -3.05 -10.67 -5.51
CA ASP A 202 -3.81 -9.62 -6.19
C ASP A 202 -5.28 -9.64 -5.73
N CYS A 203 -5.91 -10.82 -5.73
CA CYS A 203 -7.29 -10.99 -5.27
C CYS A 203 -7.50 -10.52 -3.82
N LEU A 204 -6.53 -10.79 -2.95
CA LEU A 204 -6.59 -10.41 -1.54
C LEU A 204 -6.38 -8.92 -1.29
N SER A 205 -5.69 -8.21 -2.20
CA SER A 205 -5.26 -6.81 -2.01
C SER A 205 -5.93 -5.82 -2.97
N ALA A 206 -6.74 -6.29 -3.92
CA ALA A 206 -7.35 -5.49 -4.99
C ALA A 206 -8.18 -4.29 -4.50
N THR A 207 -8.69 -4.32 -3.27
CA THR A 207 -9.51 -3.24 -2.69
C THR A 207 -8.68 -2.11 -2.07
N GLY A 208 -7.35 -2.21 -2.13
CA GLY A 208 -6.41 -1.31 -1.44
C GLY A 208 -6.12 -1.71 0.00
N GLU A 209 -6.72 -2.80 0.48
CA GLU A 209 -6.49 -3.40 1.79
C GLU A 209 -6.47 -4.92 1.66
N PHE A 210 -5.79 -5.61 2.57
CA PHE A 210 -5.85 -7.07 2.63
C PHE A 210 -7.20 -7.53 3.20
N VAL A 211 -7.99 -8.22 2.38
CA VAL A 211 -9.32 -8.72 2.75
C VAL A 211 -9.30 -10.25 2.78
N ALA A 212 -9.74 -10.83 3.89
CA ALA A 212 -9.70 -12.29 4.09
C ALA A 212 -10.67 -13.05 3.15
N LEU A 213 -10.30 -14.27 2.76
CA LEU A 213 -11.14 -15.18 1.96
C LEU A 213 -12.21 -15.87 2.83
N ASN A 214 -13.11 -15.08 3.42
CA ASN A 214 -14.25 -15.56 4.19
C ASN A 214 -15.50 -14.72 3.88
N ALA A 215 -16.66 -15.12 4.40
CA ALA A 215 -17.93 -14.46 4.08
C ALA A 215 -17.94 -12.95 4.39
N LYS A 216 -17.28 -12.54 5.48
CA LYS A 216 -17.17 -11.12 5.85
C LYS A 216 -16.25 -10.37 4.89
N GLY A 217 -15.10 -10.95 4.56
CA GLY A 217 -14.17 -10.35 3.61
C GLY A 217 -14.76 -10.25 2.21
N LEU A 218 -15.44 -11.28 1.71
CA LEU A 218 -16.14 -11.21 0.42
C LEU A 218 -17.19 -10.08 0.40
N ALA A 219 -17.97 -9.93 1.47
CA ALA A 219 -18.93 -8.84 1.60
C ALA A 219 -18.24 -7.46 1.60
N GLN A 220 -17.11 -7.32 2.31
CA GLN A 220 -16.30 -6.09 2.32
C GLN A 220 -15.73 -5.78 0.93
N GLN A 221 -15.19 -6.78 0.23
CA GLN A 221 -14.63 -6.61 -1.11
C GLN A 221 -15.68 -6.14 -2.11
N ARG A 222 -16.88 -6.73 -2.09
CA ARG A 222 -18.00 -6.31 -2.92
C ARG A 222 -18.44 -4.88 -2.62
N LYS A 223 -18.49 -4.52 -1.32
CA LYS A 223 -18.78 -3.14 -0.90
C LYS A 223 -17.75 -2.13 -1.44
N HIS A 224 -16.45 -2.45 -1.37
CA HIS A 224 -15.37 -1.57 -1.85
C HIS A 224 -15.38 -1.44 -3.37
N THR A 225 -15.72 -2.51 -4.09
CA THR A 225 -15.78 -2.53 -5.56
C THR A 225 -17.12 -2.04 -6.12
N SER A 226 -18.08 -1.67 -5.27
CA SER A 226 -19.45 -1.30 -5.65
C SER A 226 -20.16 -2.36 -6.49
N VAL A 227 -19.80 -3.63 -6.30
CA VAL A 227 -20.43 -4.78 -6.98
C VAL A 227 -21.57 -5.29 -6.12
N SER A 228 -22.79 -5.23 -6.65
CA SER A 228 -23.97 -5.84 -6.04
C SER A 228 -24.13 -7.28 -6.54
N SER A 229 -24.21 -8.23 -5.61
CA SER A 229 -24.57 -9.62 -5.92
C SER A 229 -25.17 -10.35 -4.70
N PRO A 230 -26.32 -9.90 -4.18
CA PRO A 230 -27.00 -10.53 -3.04
C PRO A 230 -27.11 -12.06 -3.12
N PHE A 231 -27.37 -12.63 -4.30
CA PHE A 231 -27.54 -14.07 -4.51
C PHE A 231 -26.24 -14.83 -4.27
N THR A 232 -25.14 -14.44 -4.93
CA THR A 232 -23.83 -15.05 -4.68
C THR A 232 -23.44 -14.91 -3.20
N GLN A 233 -23.74 -13.77 -2.57
CA GLN A 233 -23.43 -13.56 -1.15
C GLN A 233 -24.28 -14.47 -0.23
N ALA A 234 -25.55 -14.67 -0.56
CA ALA A 234 -26.45 -15.58 0.14
C ALA A 234 -25.93 -17.02 0.08
N CYS A 235 -25.50 -17.50 -1.09
CA CYS A 235 -24.97 -18.85 -1.27
C CYS A 235 -23.68 -19.12 -0.49
N PHE A 236 -22.85 -18.09 -0.27
CA PHE A 236 -21.59 -18.23 0.47
C PHE A 236 -21.71 -17.95 1.97
N SER A 237 -22.82 -17.35 2.42
CA SER A 237 -23.03 -16.93 3.81
C SER A 237 -24.40 -17.37 4.34
N ASN A 238 -25.10 -16.55 5.12
CA ASN A 238 -26.46 -16.85 5.58
C ASN A 238 -27.47 -16.30 4.55
N PRO A 239 -28.22 -17.14 3.83
CA PRO A 239 -29.14 -16.69 2.78
C PRO A 239 -30.24 -15.75 3.30
N GLY A 240 -30.87 -16.10 4.43
CA GLY A 240 -32.00 -15.34 4.97
C GLY A 240 -31.61 -13.91 5.32
N ASP A 241 -30.51 -13.75 6.06
CA ASP A 241 -30.00 -12.42 6.43
C ASP A 241 -29.59 -11.59 5.21
N CYS A 242 -28.99 -12.22 4.19
CA CYS A 242 -28.56 -11.55 2.97
C CYS A 242 -29.75 -11.01 2.19
N PHE A 243 -30.76 -11.84 1.95
CA PHE A 243 -31.95 -11.44 1.20
C PHE A 243 -32.78 -10.39 1.96
N ILE A 244 -32.94 -10.52 3.28
CA ILE A 244 -33.63 -9.50 4.09
C ILE A 244 -32.89 -8.15 4.01
N LYS A 245 -31.56 -8.14 4.12
CA LYS A 245 -30.77 -6.89 4.01
C LYS A 245 -30.87 -6.28 2.61
N ALA A 246 -30.77 -7.10 1.57
CA ALA A 246 -30.91 -6.65 0.18
C ALA A 246 -32.31 -6.07 -0.08
N ALA A 247 -33.36 -6.75 0.38
CA ALA A 247 -34.75 -6.30 0.23
C ALA A 247 -35.01 -4.97 0.97
N LYS A 248 -34.48 -4.81 2.19
CA LYS A 248 -34.61 -3.55 2.96
C LYS A 248 -34.01 -2.33 2.23
N VAL A 249 -32.95 -2.54 1.47
CA VAL A 249 -32.26 -1.49 0.72
C VAL A 249 -32.78 -1.38 -0.73
N GLY A 250 -33.61 -2.33 -1.18
CA GLY A 250 -34.12 -2.39 -2.55
C GLY A 250 -33.04 -2.74 -3.58
N VAL A 251 -32.07 -3.58 -3.19
CA VAL A 251 -30.95 -3.96 -4.06
C VAL A 251 -31.40 -4.92 -5.15
N VAL A 252 -31.04 -4.61 -6.39
CA VAL A 252 -31.22 -5.49 -7.56
C VAL A 252 -29.96 -6.33 -7.76
N ASP A 253 -30.15 -7.60 -8.14
CA ASP A 253 -29.08 -8.52 -8.52
C ASP A 253 -29.14 -8.77 -10.03
N ASP A 254 -28.02 -8.56 -10.73
CA ASP A 254 -27.93 -8.74 -12.17
C ASP A 254 -27.70 -10.22 -12.56
N LEU A 255 -27.45 -11.10 -11.59
CA LEU A 255 -27.24 -12.54 -11.77
C LEU A 255 -26.15 -12.89 -12.80
N GLN A 256 -25.13 -12.04 -12.91
CA GLN A 256 -24.05 -12.17 -13.90
C GLN A 256 -22.87 -13.04 -13.44
N GLY A 257 -22.84 -13.44 -12.17
CA GLY A 257 -21.79 -14.29 -11.63
C GLY A 257 -21.93 -15.73 -12.12
N SER A 258 -20.82 -16.47 -12.17
CA SER A 258 -20.85 -17.88 -12.60
C SER A 258 -21.76 -18.75 -11.72
N LEU A 259 -21.79 -18.47 -10.41
CA LEU A 259 -22.65 -19.19 -9.48
C LEU A 259 -24.13 -18.91 -9.75
N ASP A 260 -24.44 -17.65 -10.03
CA ASP A 260 -25.78 -17.19 -10.36
C ASP A 260 -26.23 -17.90 -11.65
N ALA A 261 -25.39 -17.82 -12.69
CA ALA A 261 -25.70 -18.38 -14.00
C ALA A 261 -26.02 -19.88 -13.92
N LEU A 262 -25.20 -20.65 -13.21
CA LEU A 262 -25.41 -22.07 -12.98
C LEU A 262 -26.72 -22.36 -12.22
N SER A 263 -27.04 -21.56 -11.20
CA SER A 263 -28.23 -21.75 -10.37
C SER A 263 -29.53 -21.45 -11.13
N TRP A 264 -29.47 -20.50 -12.08
CA TRP A 264 -30.61 -20.09 -12.91
C TRP A 264 -30.68 -20.79 -14.27
N GLY A 265 -29.77 -21.73 -14.54
CA GLY A 265 -29.73 -22.47 -15.81
C GLY A 265 -29.34 -21.62 -17.03
N THR A 266 -28.58 -20.55 -16.81
CA THR A 266 -28.04 -19.68 -17.87
C THR A 266 -26.55 -19.98 -18.11
N VAL A 267 -26.00 -19.46 -19.21
CA VAL A 267 -24.60 -19.70 -19.60
C VAL A 267 -23.67 -18.77 -18.79
N PRO A 268 -22.66 -19.29 -18.06
CA PRO A 268 -21.69 -18.44 -17.37
C PRO A 268 -20.87 -17.57 -18.33
N THR A 269 -20.55 -16.34 -17.93
CA THR A 269 -19.85 -15.33 -18.73
C THR A 269 -18.34 -15.56 -18.91
N MET A 270 -17.88 -16.80 -18.79
CA MET A 270 -16.47 -17.19 -18.84
C MET A 270 -16.24 -18.45 -19.70
N GLY A 271 -15.04 -18.57 -20.27
CA GLY A 271 -14.72 -19.66 -21.20
C GLY A 271 -15.50 -19.52 -22.51
N THR A 272 -16.22 -20.58 -22.89
CA THR A 272 -16.98 -20.63 -24.14
C THR A 272 -18.26 -19.78 -24.14
N GLY A 273 -18.76 -19.40 -22.97
CA GLY A 273 -19.86 -18.44 -22.80
C GLY A 273 -19.38 -17.00 -22.57
N GLY A 274 -18.12 -16.69 -22.95
CA GLY A 274 -17.47 -15.42 -22.68
C GLY A 274 -18.00 -14.23 -23.50
N ARG A 275 -17.18 -13.18 -23.64
CA ARG A 275 -17.52 -11.91 -24.33
C ARG A 275 -17.62 -12.03 -25.86
N PHE A 276 -18.22 -13.09 -26.35
CA PHE A 276 -18.47 -13.29 -27.77
C PHE A 276 -19.77 -14.07 -27.94
N ASP A 277 -20.52 -13.70 -28.97
CA ASP A 277 -21.70 -14.44 -29.41
C ASP A 277 -21.37 -15.16 -30.71
N ILE A 278 -21.91 -16.36 -30.87
CA ILE A 278 -21.82 -17.12 -32.10
C ILE A 278 -23.03 -16.75 -32.96
N LEU A 279 -22.79 -15.97 -34.00
CA LEU A 279 -23.82 -15.61 -34.97
C LEU A 279 -23.72 -16.51 -36.19
N TYR A 280 -24.83 -17.14 -36.55
CA TYR A 280 -24.91 -17.87 -37.81
C TYR A 280 -24.94 -16.88 -38.97
N SER A 281 -23.98 -17.02 -39.88
CA SER A 281 -23.80 -16.07 -41.00
C SER A 281 -24.86 -16.19 -42.09
N GLY A 282 -25.66 -17.26 -42.14
CA GLY A 282 -26.70 -17.50 -43.14
C GLY A 282 -26.19 -17.78 -44.57
N LYS A 283 -24.96 -17.35 -44.88
CA LYS A 283 -24.23 -17.72 -46.07
C LYS A 283 -23.72 -19.14 -45.86
N GLY A 284 -24.16 -20.08 -46.71
CA GLY A 284 -23.55 -21.41 -46.78
C GLY A 284 -22.04 -21.25 -46.89
N HIS A 285 -21.27 -22.20 -46.34
CA HIS A 285 -19.81 -22.16 -46.38
C HIS A 285 -19.37 -21.90 -47.83
N GLU A 286 -18.99 -20.67 -48.15
CA GLU A 286 -18.21 -20.41 -49.35
C GLU A 286 -16.94 -21.20 -49.08
N LEU A 287 -16.77 -22.33 -49.77
CA LEU A 287 -15.52 -23.05 -49.76
C LEU A 287 -14.46 -21.99 -50.04
N ALA A 288 -13.55 -21.78 -49.09
CA ALA A 288 -12.40 -20.93 -49.35
C ALA A 288 -11.83 -21.40 -50.69
N LYS A 289 -11.61 -20.46 -51.63
CA LYS A 289 -11.04 -20.80 -52.93
C LYS A 289 -9.88 -21.76 -52.67
N PRO A 290 -9.79 -22.91 -53.37
CA PRO A 290 -8.77 -23.89 -53.09
C PRO A 290 -7.41 -23.20 -53.09
N GLU A 291 -6.85 -23.03 -51.91
CA GLU A 291 -5.53 -22.47 -51.75
C GLU A 291 -4.56 -23.54 -52.22
N ASP A 292 -3.67 -23.14 -53.13
CA ASP A 292 -2.59 -23.99 -53.58
C ASP A 292 -1.80 -24.48 -52.36
N ILE A 293 -1.71 -25.80 -52.20
CA ILE A 293 -1.03 -26.47 -51.09
C ILE A 293 0.41 -25.93 -50.96
N TYR A 294 1.05 -25.57 -52.07
CA TYR A 294 2.39 -24.99 -52.07
C TYR A 294 2.44 -23.54 -51.55
N ASN A 295 1.37 -22.74 -51.72
CA ASN A 295 1.27 -21.40 -51.13
C ASN A 295 0.97 -21.45 -49.63
N LEU A 296 0.10 -22.38 -49.21
CA LEU A 296 -0.20 -22.60 -47.79
C LEU A 296 1.06 -23.09 -47.04
N LEU A 297 1.73 -24.13 -47.55
CA LEU A 297 2.99 -24.62 -47.00
C LEU A 297 4.12 -23.59 -47.15
N GLY A 298 4.14 -22.82 -48.23
CA GLY A 298 5.11 -21.75 -48.46
C GLY A 298 5.01 -20.61 -47.45
N SER A 299 3.81 -20.31 -46.93
CA SER A 299 3.60 -19.31 -45.86
C SER A 299 4.10 -19.79 -44.50
N HIS A 300 4.09 -21.11 -44.25
CA HIS A 300 4.66 -21.74 -43.06
C HIS A 300 6.17 -22.03 -43.20
N ILE A 301 6.67 -22.20 -44.43
CA ILE A 301 8.09 -22.46 -44.72
C ILE A 301 8.88 -21.14 -44.84
N SER A 302 8.28 -20.08 -45.37
CA SER A 302 8.91 -18.73 -45.38
C SER A 302 8.89 -18.07 -43.99
N SER A 303 8.10 -18.60 -43.04
CA SER A 303 8.17 -18.21 -41.62
C SER A 303 9.08 -19.11 -40.78
N SER A 304 9.70 -20.15 -41.37
CA SER A 304 10.62 -21.06 -40.67
C SER A 304 12.08 -20.99 -41.12
N HIS A 305 12.45 -20.13 -42.07
CA HIS A 305 13.87 -19.76 -42.27
C HIS A 305 14.07 -18.30 -42.65
N GLU A 306 13.81 -17.41 -41.68
CA GLU A 306 14.71 -16.34 -41.24
C GLU A 306 14.10 -15.66 -40.00
N GLN A 307 14.06 -16.38 -38.88
CA GLN A 307 14.06 -15.75 -37.55
C GLN A 307 15.46 -15.90 -36.95
N ASN A 308 16.36 -15.07 -37.48
CA ASN A 308 17.56 -14.68 -36.77
C ASN A 308 17.20 -13.70 -35.65
N VAL A 309 17.01 -14.17 -34.41
CA VAL A 309 17.48 -13.40 -33.24
C VAL A 309 18.12 -14.36 -32.24
N LYS A 310 19.46 -14.33 -32.22
CA LYS A 310 20.36 -15.11 -31.37
C LYS A 310 19.92 -15.14 -29.90
N VAL A 311 19.71 -16.35 -29.40
CA VAL A 311 20.00 -16.68 -28.00
C VAL A 311 21.43 -17.18 -27.92
N LYS A 312 22.28 -16.46 -27.18
CA LYS A 312 23.46 -17.00 -26.49
C LYS A 312 23.52 -16.35 -25.11
N VAL A 313 23.41 -17.17 -24.07
CA VAL A 313 23.93 -16.87 -22.73
C VAL A 313 25.38 -17.36 -22.70
N PRO A 314 26.33 -16.61 -22.13
CA PRO A 314 27.07 -17.16 -21.00
C PRO A 314 27.31 -16.15 -19.85
N ASP A 315 27.45 -16.73 -18.66
CA ASP A 315 27.74 -16.16 -17.34
C ASP A 315 28.92 -15.16 -17.27
N GLY A 316 28.85 -14.23 -16.29
CA GLY A 316 30.00 -13.46 -15.80
C GLY A 316 29.63 -12.21 -15.00
N TYR A 317 29.88 -12.28 -13.68
CA TYR A 317 29.74 -11.32 -12.58
C TYR A 317 29.85 -9.78 -12.82
N ASP A 318 29.13 -9.08 -11.92
CA ASP A 318 29.39 -7.77 -11.29
C ASP A 318 29.43 -6.48 -12.15
N HIS A 319 28.37 -5.67 -12.05
CA HIS A 319 28.39 -4.50 -11.15
C HIS A 319 27.03 -3.81 -11.06
N ILE A 320 26.67 -3.49 -9.83
CA ILE A 320 25.62 -2.59 -9.36
C ILE A 320 25.47 -1.33 -10.24
N SER A 321 24.25 -1.02 -10.68
CA SER A 321 23.76 0.35 -10.55
C SER A 321 22.24 0.41 -10.34
N ASN A 322 21.89 0.75 -9.10
CA ASN A 322 20.59 1.30 -8.70
C ASN A 322 20.13 2.39 -9.67
N LYS A 323 18.93 2.27 -10.26
CA LYS A 323 17.87 3.30 -10.14
C LYS A 323 16.62 3.02 -10.97
N CYS A 324 15.50 3.20 -10.27
CA CYS A 324 14.21 3.67 -10.77
C CYS A 324 13.39 2.70 -11.65
N CYS A 325 12.84 1.67 -11.01
CA CYS A 325 11.64 1.01 -11.53
C CYS A 325 10.48 2.02 -11.47
N ALA A 326 10.00 2.43 -12.64
CA ALA A 326 8.74 3.13 -12.80
C ALA A 326 7.62 2.21 -12.29
N GLN A 327 6.94 2.63 -11.21
CA GLN A 327 5.64 2.06 -10.85
C GLN A 327 4.64 2.38 -12.00
N PRO A 328 3.59 1.57 -12.24
CA PRO A 328 2.52 1.92 -13.16
C PRO A 328 1.72 3.10 -12.61
N LEU A 329 1.54 4.16 -13.39
CA LEU A 329 0.53 5.18 -13.11
C LEU A 329 -0.83 4.53 -13.40
N CYS A 330 -1.75 4.58 -12.43
CA CYS A 330 -3.07 3.97 -12.54
C CYS A 330 -3.77 4.35 -13.86
N THR A 331 -4.20 3.31 -14.58
CA THR A 331 -5.53 3.18 -15.19
C THR A 331 -6.08 4.37 -16.01
N TYR A 332 -5.35 4.79 -17.07
CA TYR A 332 -6.02 5.42 -18.22
C TYR A 332 -6.52 4.39 -19.25
N GLY A 333 -5.93 3.18 -19.25
CA GLY A 333 -6.28 2.10 -20.17
C GLY A 333 -7.74 1.65 -20.11
N ASP A 334 -8.38 1.73 -18.93
CA ASP A 334 -9.79 1.34 -18.76
C ASP A 334 -10.78 2.43 -19.20
N ILE A 335 -10.32 3.65 -19.44
CA ILE A 335 -11.16 4.76 -19.94
C ILE A 335 -11.18 4.77 -21.47
N ALA A 336 -10.10 4.35 -22.13
CA ALA A 336 -9.94 4.41 -23.58
C ALA A 336 -10.54 3.21 -24.34
N THR A 337 -10.80 2.07 -23.67
CA THR A 337 -11.28 0.84 -24.31
C THR A 337 -12.78 0.79 -24.56
N LYS A 338 -13.56 1.74 -24.03
CA LYS A 338 -14.96 1.92 -24.42
C LYS A 338 -15.06 3.06 -25.43
N GLY A 339 -15.36 2.71 -26.68
CA GLY A 339 -15.66 3.65 -27.76
C GLY A 339 -16.81 4.60 -27.41
N ARG A 340 -16.51 5.66 -26.67
CA ARG A 340 -17.38 6.81 -26.43
C ARG A 340 -16.65 8.04 -26.93
N LYS A 341 -17.13 8.54 -28.06
CA LYS A 341 -16.80 9.86 -28.58
C LYS A 341 -17.10 10.88 -27.47
N ASN A 342 -16.10 11.70 -27.13
CA ASN A 342 -16.18 12.86 -26.24
C ASN A 342 -16.57 12.58 -24.77
N LEU A 343 -15.63 12.08 -23.96
CA LEU A 343 -15.75 12.15 -22.50
C LEU A 343 -15.18 13.49 -21.99
N GLU A 344 -16.03 14.51 -21.94
CA GLU A 344 -15.76 15.70 -21.13
C GLU A 344 -15.91 15.32 -19.65
N ILE A 345 -14.83 14.86 -19.02
CA ILE A 345 -14.81 14.67 -17.56
C ILE A 345 -14.80 16.06 -16.91
N PRO A 346 -15.82 16.43 -16.10
CA PRO A 346 -15.85 17.74 -15.46
C PRO A 346 -14.67 17.89 -14.49
N PHE A 347 -14.02 19.07 -14.49
CA PHE A 347 -12.86 19.35 -13.64
C PHE A 347 -13.09 19.11 -12.15
N THR A 348 -14.35 19.15 -11.69
CA THR A 348 -14.76 18.86 -10.30
C THR A 348 -14.53 17.40 -9.90
N LYS A 349 -14.65 16.44 -10.82
CA LYS A 349 -14.35 15.01 -10.59
C LYS A 349 -12.85 14.70 -10.63
N LEU A 350 -12.03 15.56 -11.23
CA LEU A 350 -10.58 15.33 -11.30
C LEU A 350 -9.91 15.53 -9.93
N ARG A 351 -10.45 16.40 -9.07
CA ARG A 351 -9.95 16.60 -7.69
C ARG A 351 -10.07 15.36 -6.81
N SER A 352 -11.07 14.51 -7.04
CA SER A 352 -11.25 13.27 -6.29
C SER A 352 -10.40 12.10 -6.81
N VAL A 353 -9.89 12.21 -8.04
CA VAL A 353 -9.14 11.13 -8.72
C VAL A 353 -7.63 11.38 -8.72
N PHE A 354 -7.19 12.64 -8.76
CA PHE A 354 -5.77 12.99 -8.78
C PHE A 354 -5.34 13.66 -7.48
N SER A 355 -4.37 13.05 -6.81
CA SER A 355 -3.68 13.67 -5.68
C SER A 355 -2.54 14.58 -6.17
N LEU A 356 -2.10 15.48 -5.30
CA LEU A 356 -0.89 16.28 -5.52
C LEU A 356 0.36 15.39 -5.78
N LYS A 357 0.43 14.20 -5.16
CA LYS A 357 1.55 13.26 -5.36
C LYS A 357 1.55 12.73 -6.79
N ASP A 358 0.38 12.49 -7.38
CA ASP A 358 0.24 11.99 -8.74
C ASP A 358 0.66 13.03 -9.78
N VAL A 359 0.30 14.30 -9.58
CA VAL A 359 0.73 15.39 -10.46
C VAL A 359 2.25 15.58 -10.43
N LEU A 360 2.86 15.47 -9.24
CA LEU A 360 4.32 15.53 -9.10
C LEU A 360 5.02 14.31 -9.71
N ARG A 361 4.39 13.14 -9.67
CA ARG A 361 4.88 11.94 -10.34
C ARG A 361 4.80 12.10 -11.86
N LEU A 362 3.67 12.59 -12.37
CA LEU A 362 3.47 12.92 -13.77
C LEU A 362 4.55 13.89 -14.29
N ASP A 363 4.86 14.95 -13.52
CA ASP A 363 5.96 15.89 -13.83
C ASP A 363 7.33 15.20 -13.95
N ARG A 364 7.64 14.28 -13.05
CA ARG A 364 8.91 13.54 -13.04
C ARG A 364 9.02 12.58 -14.23
N GLU A 365 7.98 11.81 -14.50
CA GLU A 365 7.95 10.84 -15.60
C GLU A 365 8.11 11.55 -16.94
N LEU A 366 7.35 12.63 -17.20
CA LEU A 366 7.45 13.39 -18.45
C LEU A 366 8.82 14.03 -18.62
N LYS A 367 9.41 14.55 -17.54
CA LYS A 367 10.78 15.08 -17.56
C LYS A 367 11.81 14.00 -17.85
N TYR A 368 11.61 12.78 -17.35
CA TYR A 368 12.49 11.65 -17.61
C TYR A 368 12.35 11.16 -19.06
N MET A 369 11.12 11.07 -19.60
CA MET A 369 10.86 10.70 -20.99
C MET A 369 11.60 11.60 -21.99
N LEU A 370 11.53 12.93 -21.81
CA LEU A 370 12.22 13.88 -22.70
C LEU A 370 13.76 13.74 -22.67
N ARG A 371 14.33 13.16 -21.61
CA ARG A 371 15.77 12.89 -21.49
C ARG A 371 16.15 11.52 -22.05
N ARG A 372 15.32 10.51 -21.79
CA ARG A 372 15.56 9.11 -22.15
C ARG A 372 15.40 8.85 -23.64
N TYR A 373 14.38 9.45 -24.28
CA TYR A 373 14.10 9.19 -25.68
C TYR A 373 14.97 10.06 -26.61
N PRO A 374 15.54 9.47 -27.68
CA PRO A 374 16.17 10.23 -28.76
C PRO A 374 15.17 11.16 -29.45
N ILE A 375 15.68 12.21 -30.10
CA ILE A 375 14.87 13.11 -30.90
C ILE A 375 14.29 12.35 -32.10
N ASN A 376 13.04 12.67 -32.45
CA ASN A 376 12.21 12.02 -33.47
C ASN A 376 11.84 10.55 -33.21
N HIS A 377 12.13 10.03 -32.01
CA HIS A 377 11.72 8.68 -31.62
C HIS A 377 10.31 8.67 -31.04
N GLY A 378 9.49 7.71 -31.47
CA GLY A 378 8.16 7.44 -30.92
C GLY A 378 8.21 6.95 -29.48
N LEU A 379 7.28 7.38 -28.65
CA LEU A 379 7.16 6.87 -27.29
C LEU A 379 6.69 5.40 -27.30
N SER A 380 7.05 4.62 -26.28
CA SER A 380 6.43 3.31 -26.04
C SER A 380 4.93 3.47 -25.76
N ASP A 381 4.10 2.43 -25.93
CA ASP A 381 2.65 2.56 -25.71
C ASP A 381 2.29 2.95 -24.27
N VAL A 382 3.09 2.50 -23.30
CA VAL A 382 2.96 2.93 -21.90
C VAL A 382 3.27 4.42 -21.76
N ASP A 383 4.38 4.90 -22.33
CA ASP A 383 4.79 6.30 -22.21
C ASP A 383 3.86 7.24 -23.01
N LYS A 384 3.31 6.77 -24.13
CA LYS A 384 2.24 7.47 -24.88
C LYS A 384 1.03 7.71 -23.99
N SER A 385 0.61 6.73 -23.19
CA SER A 385 -0.54 6.88 -22.30
C SER A 385 -0.31 7.96 -21.23
N ILE A 386 0.91 8.06 -20.71
CA ILE A 386 1.31 9.06 -19.70
C ILE A 386 1.37 10.46 -20.35
N ALA A 387 1.93 10.58 -21.55
CA ALA A 387 1.95 11.83 -22.31
C ALA A 387 0.53 12.31 -22.68
N MET A 388 -0.37 11.38 -23.06
CA MET A 388 -1.78 11.69 -23.33
C MET A 388 -2.53 12.12 -22.06
N MET A 389 -2.27 11.48 -20.92
CA MET A 389 -2.82 11.89 -19.64
C MET A 389 -2.41 13.34 -19.30
N ALA A 390 -1.17 13.71 -19.56
CA ALA A 390 -0.74 15.09 -19.39
C ALA A 390 -1.42 16.04 -20.37
N LEU A 391 -1.49 15.68 -21.66
CA LEU A 391 -2.12 16.49 -22.69
C LEU A 391 -3.59 16.82 -22.38
N PHE A 392 -4.29 15.93 -21.65
CA PHE A 392 -5.65 16.17 -21.17
C PHE A 392 -5.79 17.46 -20.33
N PHE A 393 -4.75 17.80 -19.56
CA PHE A 393 -4.72 19.01 -18.73
C PHE A 393 -4.24 20.26 -19.49
N HIS A 394 -3.85 20.15 -20.76
CA HIS A 394 -3.33 21.30 -21.51
C HIS A 394 -4.41 22.37 -21.73
N PRO A 395 -4.13 23.68 -21.52
CA PRO A 395 -5.12 24.75 -21.71
C PRO A 395 -5.76 24.78 -23.10
N ARG A 396 -4.98 24.42 -24.13
CA ARG A 396 -5.41 24.32 -25.54
C ARG A 396 -5.58 22.86 -26.01
N ARG A 397 -6.09 21.96 -25.16
CA ARG A 397 -6.14 20.51 -25.48
C ARG A 397 -6.88 20.20 -26.79
N ASN A 398 -8.03 20.86 -27.02
CA ASN A 398 -8.89 20.55 -28.16
C ASN A 398 -8.20 20.96 -29.47
N GLU A 399 -7.52 22.11 -29.47
CA GLU A 399 -6.71 22.58 -30.60
C GLU A 399 -5.52 21.64 -30.86
N LYS A 400 -4.82 21.20 -29.80
CA LYS A 400 -3.66 20.31 -29.95
C LYS A 400 -4.05 18.94 -30.50
N ILE A 401 -5.09 18.30 -29.94
CA ILE A 401 -5.58 17.00 -30.42
C ILE A 401 -6.21 17.12 -31.82
N GLY A 402 -6.92 18.21 -32.10
CA GLY A 402 -7.56 18.47 -33.38
C GLY A 402 -8.47 17.33 -33.82
N ILE A 403 -8.27 16.85 -35.04
CA ILE A 403 -9.04 15.74 -35.65
C ILE A 403 -8.72 14.34 -35.08
N GLY A 404 -7.76 14.26 -34.15
CA GLY A 404 -7.33 13.02 -33.50
C GLY A 404 -5.84 12.74 -33.68
N PHE A 405 -5.25 12.06 -32.70
CA PHE A 405 -3.82 11.73 -32.69
C PHE A 405 -3.55 10.34 -33.27
N GLN A 406 -2.34 10.15 -33.79
CA GLN A 406 -1.78 8.89 -34.27
C GLN A 406 -0.56 8.46 -33.44
N GLU A 407 0.35 9.40 -33.15
CA GLU A 407 1.61 9.11 -32.45
C GLU A 407 2.10 10.30 -31.61
N ILE A 408 2.92 10.03 -30.58
CA ILE A 408 3.67 11.05 -29.84
C ILE A 408 5.16 10.74 -29.93
N LYS A 409 5.96 11.75 -30.29
CA LYS A 409 7.43 11.68 -30.41
C LYS A 409 8.08 12.73 -29.52
N VAL A 410 9.38 12.55 -29.22
CA VAL A 410 10.18 13.63 -28.60
C VAL A 410 10.84 14.46 -29.70
N GLY A 411 10.71 15.77 -29.63
CA GLY A 411 11.29 16.71 -30.60
C GLY A 411 11.72 18.02 -29.98
N PHE A 412 11.95 19.03 -30.80
CA PHE A 412 12.23 20.39 -30.36
C PHE A 412 10.99 21.28 -30.45
N HIS A 413 10.89 22.25 -29.54
CA HIS A 413 9.82 23.24 -29.56
C HIS A 413 9.92 24.13 -30.81
N SER A 414 8.76 24.45 -31.39
CA SER A 414 8.62 25.26 -32.61
C SER A 414 9.18 26.69 -32.45
N GLU A 415 8.94 27.32 -31.30
CA GLU A 415 9.33 28.71 -31.02
C GLU A 415 10.59 28.87 -30.15
N HIS A 416 11.13 27.80 -29.55
CA HIS A 416 12.26 27.87 -28.62
C HIS A 416 13.34 26.86 -29.02
N GLU A 417 14.32 27.35 -29.78
CA GLU A 417 15.47 26.57 -30.25
C GLU A 417 16.16 25.86 -29.06
N ASN A 418 16.48 24.58 -29.25
CA ASN A 418 17.12 23.68 -28.28
C ASN A 418 16.29 23.23 -27.05
N SER A 419 15.01 23.56 -26.94
CA SER A 419 14.15 23.00 -25.88
C SER A 419 13.44 21.73 -26.33
N ARG A 420 13.69 20.60 -25.65
CA ARG A 420 13.01 19.33 -25.94
C ARG A 420 11.56 19.35 -25.46
N CYS A 421 10.63 18.94 -26.30
CA CYS A 421 9.20 18.82 -26.00
C CYS A 421 8.58 17.57 -26.66
N PHE A 422 7.29 17.37 -26.44
CA PHE A 422 6.53 16.31 -27.11
C PHE A 422 5.93 16.85 -28.39
N LEU A 423 6.01 16.06 -29.47
CA LEU A 423 5.39 16.31 -30.76
C LEU A 423 4.25 15.31 -30.96
N LEU A 424 3.04 15.82 -31.13
CA LEU A 424 1.84 15.07 -31.44
C LEU A 424 1.68 15.00 -32.95
N VAL A 425 1.69 13.79 -33.51
CA VAL A 425 1.37 13.54 -34.92
C VAL A 425 -0.12 13.24 -35.01
N ARG A 426 -0.88 14.07 -35.72
CA ARG A 426 -2.32 13.90 -35.95
C ARG A 426 -2.60 12.90 -37.07
N LYS A 427 -3.85 12.45 -37.19
CA LYS A 427 -4.29 11.50 -38.24
C LYS A 427 -4.17 12.04 -39.67
N ASP A 428 -4.15 13.36 -39.85
CA ASP A 428 -3.92 14.03 -41.15
C ASP A 428 -2.43 14.24 -41.45
N GLY A 429 -1.53 13.76 -40.58
CA GLY A 429 -0.09 13.93 -40.71
C GLY A 429 0.43 15.28 -40.22
N THR A 430 -0.43 16.20 -39.75
CA THR A 430 0.03 17.45 -39.15
C THR A 430 0.71 17.20 -37.80
N ILE A 431 1.74 18.00 -37.49
CA ILE A 431 2.55 17.86 -36.28
C ILE A 431 2.37 19.09 -35.42
N GLU A 432 2.04 18.88 -34.14
CA GLU A 432 1.95 19.94 -33.14
C GLU A 432 2.86 19.65 -31.96
N ASP A 433 3.55 20.67 -31.47
CA ASP A 433 4.26 20.54 -30.20
C ASP A 433 3.33 20.79 -29.01
N PHE A 434 3.61 20.14 -27.87
CA PHE A 434 3.04 20.55 -26.60
C PHE A 434 4.05 20.47 -25.46
N SER A 435 3.99 21.46 -24.58
CA SER A 435 4.85 21.54 -23.41
C SER A 435 4.19 20.87 -22.22
N TYR A 436 4.82 19.81 -21.71
CA TYR A 436 4.34 19.10 -20.53
C TYR A 436 4.27 20.00 -19.29
N ARG A 437 5.08 21.06 -19.22
CA ARG A 437 5.06 22.04 -18.12
C ARG A 437 3.74 22.80 -18.08
N LYS A 438 3.17 23.15 -19.25
CA LYS A 438 1.85 23.78 -19.36
C LYS A 438 0.75 22.84 -18.87
N CYS A 439 0.87 21.54 -19.18
CA CYS A 439 -0.03 20.51 -18.70
C CYS A 439 0.02 20.34 -17.16
N VAL A 440 1.23 20.21 -16.60
CA VAL A 440 1.44 20.02 -15.15
C VAL A 440 1.01 21.26 -14.37
N LEU A 441 1.32 22.46 -14.86
CA LEU A 441 0.89 23.71 -14.23
C LEU A 441 -0.64 23.77 -14.13
N ARG A 442 -1.34 23.48 -15.22
CA ARG A 442 -2.81 23.49 -15.21
C ARG A 442 -3.39 22.40 -14.31
N ALA A 443 -2.78 21.21 -14.27
CA ALA A 443 -3.15 20.17 -13.30
C ALA A 443 -2.98 20.65 -11.84
N LEU A 444 -1.89 21.34 -11.53
CA LEU A 444 -1.64 21.93 -10.21
C LEU A 444 -2.64 23.04 -9.87
N GLU A 445 -3.04 23.89 -10.83
CA GLU A 445 -4.08 24.91 -10.61
C GLU A 445 -5.42 24.29 -10.22
N ILE A 446 -5.76 23.14 -10.82
CA ILE A 446 -7.02 22.44 -10.54
C ILE A 446 -6.96 21.71 -9.19
N ILE A 447 -5.86 21.01 -8.91
CA ILE A 447 -5.75 20.05 -7.80
C ILE A 447 -5.17 20.70 -6.54
N ALA A 448 -4.16 21.56 -6.69
CA ALA A 448 -3.43 22.18 -5.57
C ALA A 448 -3.02 23.63 -5.87
N PRO A 449 -3.98 24.59 -5.91
CA PRO A 449 -3.73 25.97 -6.35
C PRO A 449 -2.58 26.68 -5.62
N ARG A 450 -2.38 26.38 -4.33
CA ARG A 450 -1.29 26.95 -3.52
C ARG A 450 0.11 26.59 -4.03
N ARG A 451 0.29 25.42 -4.64
CA ARG A 451 1.57 24.97 -5.20
C ARG A 451 1.77 25.36 -6.67
N ALA A 452 0.69 25.67 -7.39
CA ALA A 452 0.77 26.14 -8.78
C ALA A 452 1.64 27.40 -8.89
N LYS A 453 1.44 28.40 -8.02
CA LYS A 453 2.25 29.64 -7.98
C LYS A 453 3.76 29.38 -7.80
N THR A 454 4.13 28.41 -6.97
CA THR A 454 5.54 28.04 -6.75
C THR A 454 6.12 27.30 -7.96
N TYR A 455 5.32 26.47 -8.63
CA TYR A 455 5.74 25.76 -9.84
C TYR A 455 5.89 26.74 -11.03
N GLU A 456 4.93 27.65 -11.20
CA GLU A 456 4.98 28.75 -12.16
C GLU A 456 6.23 29.62 -11.97
N ALA A 457 6.50 30.08 -10.74
CA ALA A 457 7.69 30.91 -10.45
C ALA A 457 9.04 30.22 -10.75
N ARG A 458 9.09 28.87 -10.77
CA ARG A 458 10.28 28.09 -11.11
C ARG A 458 10.51 27.97 -12.61
N TRP A 459 9.47 28.07 -13.43
CA TRP A 459 9.54 27.72 -14.85
C TRP A 459 9.13 28.84 -15.81
N LEU A 460 8.38 29.86 -15.35
CA LEU A 460 7.86 30.96 -16.16
C LEU A 460 8.59 32.30 -15.95
N LYS A 461 9.79 32.31 -15.36
CA LYS A 461 10.66 33.52 -15.34
C LYS A 461 11.20 33.94 -16.73
N GLY A 462 10.63 33.43 -17.82
CA GLY A 462 11.04 33.70 -19.20
C GLY A 462 9.96 34.26 -20.14
N ASP A 463 8.68 33.93 -19.96
CA ASP A 463 7.64 34.31 -20.95
C ASP A 463 6.45 35.00 -20.28
N LYS A 464 6.28 36.29 -20.57
CA LYS A 464 5.06 37.05 -20.27
C LYS A 464 3.98 36.67 -21.27
N PHE A 465 2.94 35.97 -20.83
CA PHE A 465 1.65 35.96 -21.51
C PHE A 465 0.58 36.56 -20.59
N SER A 466 -0.05 37.64 -21.07
CA SER A 466 -1.20 38.29 -20.43
C SER A 466 -2.44 37.42 -20.61
N VAL A 467 -3.00 36.91 -19.51
CA VAL A 467 -4.35 36.31 -19.50
C VAL A 467 -5.34 37.39 -19.07
N VAL A 468 -6.17 37.82 -20.03
CA VAL A 468 -7.36 38.64 -19.76
C VAL A 468 -8.44 37.72 -19.17
N TRP A 469 -8.88 38.02 -17.95
CA TRP A 469 -10.01 37.35 -17.32
C TRP A 469 -11.29 38.08 -17.70
N SER A 470 -12.16 37.46 -18.49
CA SER A 470 -13.56 37.88 -18.63
C SER A 470 -14.40 37.13 -17.60
N HIS A 471 -14.74 37.79 -16.49
CA HIS A 471 -15.75 37.30 -15.55
C HIS A 471 -17.15 37.58 -16.11
N GLN A 472 -17.91 36.53 -16.40
CA GLN A 472 -19.36 36.62 -16.54
C GLN A 472 -19.96 36.23 -15.19
N THR A 473 -20.35 37.23 -14.41
CA THR A 473 -21.10 37.06 -13.16
C THR A 473 -22.58 36.91 -13.50
N THR A 474 -23.15 35.72 -13.33
CA THR A 474 -24.59 35.55 -13.15
C THR A 474 -24.91 36.00 -11.72
N GLY A 475 -25.46 37.20 -11.60
CA GLY A 475 -26.01 37.72 -10.35
C GLY A 475 -27.46 37.26 -10.20
N ASP A 476 -27.75 36.59 -9.08
CA ASP A 476 -29.09 36.51 -8.53
C ASP A 476 -29.51 37.90 -8.03
N GLY A 477 -30.66 38.37 -8.50
CA GLY A 477 -31.34 39.57 -8.02
C GLY A 477 -32.81 39.23 -7.75
N ILE A 478 -33.16 39.19 -6.48
CA ILE A 478 -34.54 39.17 -5.98
C ILE A 478 -35.09 40.61 -6.02
N ALA A 479 -36.29 40.79 -6.58
CA ALA A 479 -37.44 41.53 -6.01
C ALA A 479 -38.32 42.20 -7.10
N ASP A 480 -39.58 41.78 -7.11
CA ASP A 480 -40.85 42.49 -7.32
C ASP A 480 -40.97 43.64 -8.34
N TYR A 481 -42.02 43.57 -9.17
CA TYR A 481 -43.11 44.56 -9.21
C TYR A 481 -44.29 44.09 -10.10
N LYS A 482 -45.49 44.12 -9.51
CA LYS A 482 -46.87 44.06 -10.06
C LYS A 482 -47.46 42.73 -10.54
#